data_AF-A0A1G2WI45-F1
#
_entry.id   AF-A0A1G2WI45-F1
#
_cell.length_a   1.000
_cell.length_b   1.000
_cell.length_c   1.000
_cell.angle_alpha   90.00
_cell.angle_beta   90.00
_cell.angle_gamma   90.00
#
_symmetry.space_group_name_H-M   'P 1'
#
loop_
_entity.id
_entity.type
_entity.pdbx_description
1 polymer ?
#
loop_
_entity_poly.entity_id
_entity_poly.type
_entity_poly.pdbx_seq_one_letter_code
_entity_poly.pdbx_strand_id
1 'polypeptide(L)'
;MKDKRTEYVEKLSAQMVEWDVQIERLKEKAESATAEERSEYSKTISALQLKRDQGAEKLQGIGMASDDDWEDMKDGAEQIWDEVKSLLRNVIKKTG
;
A
#
# COMPACT_ATOMS: atom_id res chain seq x y z
N MET A 1 21.86 -18.04 3.21
CA MET A 1 21.12 -17.45 2.09
C MET A 1 19.81 -16.96 2.65
N LYS A 2 19.36 -15.73 2.34
CA LYS A 2 18.00 -15.34 2.69
C LYS A 2 17.04 -16.12 1.80
N ASP A 3 15.96 -16.61 2.39
CA ASP A 3 14.93 -17.32 1.67
C ASP A 3 14.20 -16.34 0.74
N LYS A 4 13.79 -16.77 -0.47
CA LYS A 4 13.13 -15.88 -1.45
C LYS A 4 11.88 -15.23 -0.85
N ARG A 5 11.20 -15.98 0.00
CA ARG A 5 10.04 -15.53 0.78
C ARG A 5 10.42 -14.43 1.76
N THR A 6 11.51 -14.59 2.50
CA THR A 6 12.00 -13.58 3.46
C THR A 6 12.36 -12.29 2.74
N GLU A 7 13.06 -12.37 1.60
CA GLU A 7 13.38 -11.19 0.78
C GLU A 7 12.11 -10.50 0.26
N TYR A 8 11.10 -11.28 -0.13
CA TYR A 8 9.82 -10.73 -0.58
C TYR A 8 9.06 -10.03 0.56
N VAL A 9 8.97 -10.65 1.73
CA VAL A 9 8.33 -10.07 2.93
C VAL A 9 9.04 -8.79 3.36
N GLU A 10 10.38 -8.78 3.40
CA GLU A 10 11.17 -7.58 3.73
C GLU A 10 10.93 -6.45 2.72
N LYS A 11 10.96 -6.77 1.42
CA LYS A 11 10.71 -5.79 0.35
C LYS A 11 9.32 -5.16 0.48
N LEU A 12 8.29 -5.97 0.62
CA LEU A 12 6.93 -5.47 0.76
C LEU A 12 6.74 -4.70 2.08
N SER A 13 7.35 -5.15 3.18
CA SER A 13 7.31 -4.41 4.44
C SER A 13 7.91 -3.02 4.30
N ALA A 14 9.02 -2.88 3.56
CA ALA A 14 9.60 -1.57 3.25
C ALA A 14 8.66 -0.69 2.41
N GLN A 15 7.95 -1.29 1.44
CA GLN A 15 6.96 -0.55 0.64
C GLN A 15 5.74 -0.12 1.45
N MET A 16 5.30 -0.91 2.44
CA MET A 16 4.23 -0.49 3.35
C MET A 16 4.63 0.73 4.17
N VAL A 17 5.87 0.76 4.66
CA VAL A 17 6.41 1.93 5.37
C VAL A 17 6.42 3.15 4.44
N GLU A 18 6.80 2.98 3.17
CA GLU A 18 6.73 4.05 2.18
C GLU A 18 5.30 4.57 1.98
N TRP A 19 4.31 3.67 1.95
CA TRP A 19 2.90 4.06 1.83
C TRP A 19 2.38 4.80 3.05
N ASP A 20 2.73 4.35 4.27
CA ASP A 20 2.36 5.06 5.49
C ASP A 20 2.90 6.51 5.45
N VAL A 21 4.16 6.69 5.02
CA VAL A 21 4.74 8.03 4.84
C VAL A 21 3.97 8.85 3.79
N GLN A 22 3.56 8.24 2.67
CA GLN A 22 2.76 8.94 1.66
C GLN A 22 1.36 9.29 2.15
N ILE A 23 0.71 8.41 2.92
CA ILE A 23 -0.58 8.67 3.55
C ILE A 23 -0.48 9.87 4.50
N GLU A 24 0.55 9.94 5.33
CA GLU A 24 0.77 11.08 6.23
C GLU A 24 0.97 12.39 5.43
N ARG A 25 1.76 12.36 4.36
CA ARG A 25 1.90 13.53 3.47
C ARG A 25 0.57 13.96 2.83
N LEU A 26 -0.29 13.01 2.47
CA LEU A 26 -1.61 13.31 1.92
C LEU A 26 -2.54 13.91 2.98
N LYS A 27 -2.44 13.45 4.24
CA LYS A 27 -3.18 14.06 5.36
C LYS A 27 -2.77 15.51 5.57
N GLU A 28 -1.47 15.80 5.63
CA GLU A 28 -0.95 17.18 5.76
C GLU A 28 -1.41 18.08 4.59
N LYS A 29 -1.39 17.55 3.35
CA LYS A 29 -1.93 18.26 2.19
C LYS A 29 -3.43 18.51 2.31
N ALA A 30 -4.20 17.54 2.80
CA ALA A 30 -5.62 17.71 3.03
C ALA A 30 -5.87 18.85 4.04
N GLU A 31 -5.08 18.94 5.12
CA GLU A 31 -5.22 20.01 6.10
C GLU A 31 -5.01 21.41 5.52
N SER A 32 -4.17 21.58 4.50
CA SER A 32 -3.97 22.87 3.83
C SER A 32 -4.84 23.10 2.59
N ALA A 33 -5.60 22.08 2.14
CA ALA A 33 -6.41 22.14 0.93
C ALA A 33 -7.83 22.71 1.15
N THR A 34 -8.51 23.05 0.05
CA THR A 34 -9.91 23.50 0.07
C THR A 34 -10.87 22.39 0.53
N ALA A 35 -12.12 22.73 0.88
CA ALA A 35 -13.11 21.75 1.34
C ALA A 35 -13.41 20.64 0.30
N GLU A 36 -13.39 20.99 -0.98
CA GLU A 36 -13.59 20.04 -2.09
C GLU A 36 -12.40 19.07 -2.20
N GLU A 37 -11.18 19.61 -2.24
CA GLU A 37 -9.95 18.82 -2.30
C GLU A 37 -9.77 17.94 -1.05
N ARG A 38 -10.11 18.45 0.14
CA ARG A 38 -10.12 17.69 1.40
C ARG A 38 -10.97 16.42 1.30
N SER A 39 -12.13 16.50 0.67
CA SER A 39 -12.99 15.33 0.46
C SER A 39 -12.31 14.29 -0.43
N GLU A 40 -11.65 14.72 -1.51
CA GLU A 40 -10.93 13.83 -2.41
C GLU A 40 -9.70 13.19 -1.75
N TYR A 41 -8.91 13.98 -1.01
CA TYR A 41 -7.80 13.45 -0.23
C TYR A 41 -8.28 12.46 0.82
N SER A 42 -9.34 12.78 1.57
CA SER A 42 -9.91 11.88 2.58
C SER A 42 -10.32 10.54 1.97
N LYS A 43 -11.03 10.54 0.83
CA LYS A 43 -11.39 9.30 0.12
C LYS A 43 -10.16 8.48 -0.27
N THR A 44 -9.14 9.15 -0.80
CA THR A 44 -7.91 8.45 -1.21
C THR A 44 -7.14 7.91 -0.02
N ILE A 45 -7.01 8.69 1.05
CA ILE A 45 -6.37 8.27 2.31
C ILE A 45 -7.07 7.02 2.86
N SER A 46 -8.40 7.01 2.92
CA SER A 46 -9.14 5.83 3.37
C SER A 46 -8.93 4.62 2.47
N ALA A 47 -8.89 4.80 1.14
CA ALA A 47 -8.61 3.71 0.21
C ALA A 47 -7.17 3.17 0.38
N LEU A 48 -6.18 4.04 0.56
CA LEU A 48 -4.79 3.66 0.79
C LEU A 48 -4.61 2.92 2.12
N GLN A 49 -5.27 3.38 3.19
CA GLN A 49 -5.26 2.71 4.49
C GLN A 49 -5.86 1.30 4.40
N LEU A 50 -7.02 1.17 3.76
CA LEU A 50 -7.65 -0.14 3.54
C LEU A 50 -6.71 -1.10 2.78
N LYS A 51 -6.08 -0.60 1.70
CA LYS A 51 -5.15 -1.41 0.90
C LYS A 51 -3.89 -1.78 1.67
N ARG A 52 -3.37 -0.88 2.51
CA ARG A 52 -2.25 -1.17 3.39
C ARG A 52 -2.61 -2.28 4.36
N ASP A 53 -3.79 -2.25 4.97
CA ASP A 53 -4.22 -3.29 5.91
C ASP A 53 -4.42 -4.64 5.20
N GLN A 54 -5.01 -4.64 4.00
CA GLN A 54 -5.11 -5.84 3.16
C GLN A 54 -3.72 -6.41 2.78
N GLY A 55 -2.77 -5.53 2.45
CA GLY A 55 -1.39 -5.93 2.18
C GLY A 55 -0.68 -6.52 3.40
N ALA A 56 -0.93 -5.96 4.59
CA ALA A 56 -0.41 -6.47 5.85
C ALA A 56 -0.91 -7.89 6.15
N GLU A 57 -2.23 -8.12 5.96
CA GLU A 57 -2.85 -9.42 6.15
C GLU A 57 -2.28 -10.47 5.17
N LYS A 58 -2.11 -10.10 3.90
CA LYS A 58 -1.47 -10.95 2.89
C LYS A 58 -0.03 -11.29 3.26
N LEU A 59 0.75 -10.32 3.73
CA LEU A 59 2.12 -10.53 4.17
C LEU A 59 2.24 -11.49 5.34
N GLN A 60 1.34 -11.35 6.32
CA GLN A 60 1.25 -12.28 7.43
C GLN A 60 0.92 -13.70 6.94
N GLY A 61 -0.01 -13.82 5.98
CA GLY A 61 -0.35 -15.08 5.33
C GLY A 61 0.84 -15.73 4.63
N ILE A 62 1.61 -14.96 3.85
CA ILE A 62 2.83 -15.43 3.15
C ILE A 62 3.86 -15.98 4.16
N GLY A 63 4.04 -15.31 5.30
CA GLY A 63 4.94 -15.77 6.35
C GLY A 63 4.56 -17.14 6.93
N MET A 64 3.27 -17.50 6.89
CA MET A 64 2.73 -18.75 7.42
C MET A 64 2.50 -19.84 6.36
N ALA A 65 2.54 -19.50 5.07
CA ALA A 65 2.25 -20.39 3.96
C ALA A 65 3.34 -21.47 3.74
N SER A 66 3.01 -22.53 3.01
CA SER A 66 4.01 -23.49 2.52
C SER A 66 4.77 -22.92 1.30
N ASP A 67 5.85 -23.58 0.85
CA ASP A 67 6.61 -23.16 -0.34
C ASP A 67 5.82 -23.28 -1.65
N ASP A 68 4.77 -24.09 -1.69
CA ASP A 68 3.88 -24.22 -2.85
C ASP A 68 2.71 -23.21 -2.81
N ASP A 69 2.22 -22.84 -1.61
CA ASP A 69 1.05 -21.96 -1.46
C ASP A 69 1.39 -20.46 -1.50
N TRP A 70 2.65 -20.07 -1.27
CA TRP A 70 3.00 -18.65 -1.14
C TRP A 70 3.05 -17.89 -2.47
N GLU A 71 3.25 -18.56 -3.62
CA GLU A 71 3.24 -17.90 -4.93
C GLU A 71 1.84 -17.35 -5.28
N ASP A 72 0.75 -18.09 -4.99
CA ASP A 72 -0.61 -17.58 -5.16
C ASP A 72 -0.92 -16.39 -4.21
N MET A 73 -0.38 -16.44 -2.99
CA MET A 73 -0.54 -15.34 -2.03
C MET A 73 0.23 -14.10 -2.47
N LYS A 74 1.41 -14.29 -3.05
CA LYS A 74 2.25 -13.24 -3.62
C LYS A 74 1.55 -12.54 -4.78
N ASP A 75 0.94 -13.26 -5.72
CA ASP A 75 0.17 -12.64 -6.82
C ASP A 75 -0.96 -11.75 -6.30
N GLY A 76 -1.69 -12.22 -5.28
CA GLY A 76 -2.70 -11.42 -4.61
C GLY A 76 -2.15 -10.17 -3.91
N ALA A 77 -0.95 -10.24 -3.34
CA ALA A 77 -0.27 -9.08 -2.77
C ALA A 77 0.20 -8.10 -3.86
N GLU A 78 0.73 -8.58 -4.98
CA GLU A 78 1.17 -7.73 -6.10
C GLU A 78 0.00 -6.92 -6.69
N GLN A 79 -1.19 -7.51 -6.80
CA GLN A 79 -2.38 -6.79 -7.26
C GLN A 79 -2.74 -5.62 -6.33
N ILE A 80 -2.75 -5.84 -5.01
CA ILE A 80 -2.99 -4.78 -4.02
C ILE A 80 -1.96 -3.67 -4.18
N TRP A 81 -0.70 -4.03 -4.42
CA TRP A 81 0.40 -3.09 -4.61
C TRP A 81 0.24 -2.21 -5.83
N ASP A 82 -0.18 -2.79 -6.96
CA ASP A 82 -0.38 -2.04 -8.18
C ASP A 82 -1.60 -1.11 -8.08
N GLU A 83 -2.65 -1.53 -7.38
CA GLU A 83 -3.77 -0.65 -7.06
C GLU A 83 -3.34 0.55 -6.21
N VAL A 84 -2.52 0.34 -5.17
CA VAL A 84 -1.99 1.44 -4.35
C VAL A 84 -1.12 2.40 -5.15
N LYS A 85 -0.19 1.88 -5.96
CA LYS A 85 0.63 2.72 -6.86
C LYS A 85 -0.25 3.53 -7.81
N SER A 86 -1.34 2.95 -8.32
CA SER A 86 -2.30 3.64 -9.18
C SER A 86 -3.00 4.78 -8.44
N LEU A 87 -3.51 4.53 -7.23
CA LEU A 87 -4.12 5.55 -6.38
C LEU A 87 -3.17 6.70 -6.07
N LEU A 88 -1.95 6.39 -5.64
CA LEU A 88 -0.92 7.39 -5.35
C LEU A 88 -0.58 8.23 -6.59
N ARG A 89 -0.39 7.58 -7.74
CA ARG A 89 -0.11 8.26 -9.01
C ARG A 89 -1.25 9.18 -9.42
N ASN A 90 -2.49 8.75 -9.24
CA ASN A 90 -3.67 9.55 -9.57
C ASN A 90 -3.76 10.80 -8.71
N VAL A 91 -3.50 10.69 -7.40
CA VAL A 91 -3.49 11.87 -6.53
C VAL A 91 -2.33 12.80 -6.84
N ILE A 92 -1.11 12.28 -7.02
CA ILE A 92 0.05 13.11 -7.36
C ILE A 92 -0.18 13.89 -8.65
N LYS A 93 -0.70 13.24 -9.70
CA LYS A 93 -1.01 13.87 -10.99
C LYS A 93 -2.09 14.95 -10.91
N LYS A 94 -3.03 14.83 -9.97
CA LYS A 94 -4.13 15.79 -9.83
C LYS A 94 -3.70 17.06 -9.10
N THR A 95 -2.56 17.00 -8.41
CA THR A 95 -2.05 18.06 -7.51
C THR A 95 -0.85 18.82 -8.07
N GLY A 96 -0.41 18.54 -9.29
CA GLY A 96 0.69 19.23 -9.99
C GLY A 96 0.21 19.83 -11.30
#